data_AF-A0A2I0U5Y0-F1
#
_entry.id   AF-A0A2I0U5Y0-F1
#
_cell.length_a   1.000
_cell.length_b   1.000
_cell.length_c   1.000
_cell.angle_alpha   90.00
_cell.angle_beta   90.00
_cell.angle_gamma   90.00
#
_symmetry.space_group_name_H-M   'P 1'
#
loop_
_entity.id
_entity.type
_entity.pdbx_description
1 polymer ?
#
loop_
_entity_poly.entity_id
_entity_poly.type
_entity_poly.pdbx_seq_one_letter_code
_entity_poly.pdbx_strand_id
1 'polypeptide(L)'
;MGENNNFLTTVAILLEAGAYVNMQQSSGETALMKACKRGNSDIVQLMIESGADCNILSKHQNSALHFAKQCNNVLVYEQLKSHLETLSRVAEDTIRDYFEARLALLEPVFPIACHRLCEGPDFSTDFNYKPPQNVPEGSGILLFVFHANFFGKEVVARLCGPCSVQAVVLNDKFQLPVFLDSHFIYSFSPTAGLNKLFIRLAEAPTAKVKLLIGAYRVQLQ
;
A
#
# COMPACT_ATOMS: atom_id res chain seq x y z
N MET A 1 -12.60 32.89 1.79
CA MET A 1 -11.51 32.12 1.14
C MET A 1 -10.28 31.88 2.05
N GLY A 2 -10.24 32.34 3.31
CA GLY A 2 -9.04 32.21 4.17
C GLY A 2 -8.91 30.89 4.96
N GLU A 3 -10.01 30.16 5.22
CA GLU A 3 -9.96 29.01 6.13
C GLU A 3 -9.40 27.73 5.49
N ASN A 4 -9.71 27.44 4.23
CA ASN A 4 -9.24 26.20 3.56
C ASN A 4 -7.72 26.16 3.39
N ASN A 5 -7.08 27.30 3.11
CA ASN A 5 -5.62 27.37 2.97
C ASN A 5 -4.91 27.08 4.29
N ASN A 6 -5.49 27.51 5.42
CA ASN A 6 -4.90 27.26 6.74
C ASN A 6 -4.89 25.76 7.10
N PHE A 7 -5.97 25.04 6.79
CA PHE A 7 -6.04 23.60 7.06
C PHE A 7 -5.08 22.81 6.18
N LEU A 8 -5.00 23.11 4.88
CA LEU A 8 -4.07 22.44 3.97
C LEU A 8 -2.62 22.62 4.41
N THR A 9 -2.22 23.84 4.74
CA THR A 9 -0.86 24.13 5.26
C THR A 9 -0.59 23.41 6.58
N THR A 10 -1.56 23.36 7.49
CA THR A 10 -1.41 22.63 8.75
C THR A 10 -1.20 21.14 8.51
N VAL A 11 -1.99 20.51 7.63
CA VAL A 11 -1.82 19.09 7.28
C VAL A 11 -0.46 18.84 6.64
N ALA A 12 -0.01 19.72 5.73
CA ALA A 12 1.31 19.60 5.11
C ALA A 12 2.43 19.65 6.15
N ILE A 13 2.41 20.64 7.05
CA ILE A 13 3.42 20.76 8.13
C ILE A 13 3.43 19.53 9.02
N LEU A 14 2.27 19.01 9.41
CA LEU A 14 2.20 17.80 10.25
C LEU A 14 2.77 16.57 9.53
N LEU A 15 2.47 16.40 8.24
CA LEU A 15 3.01 15.30 7.44
C LEU A 15 4.51 15.45 7.21
N GLU A 16 5.03 16.67 7.04
CA GLU A 16 6.46 16.95 6.97
C GLU A 16 7.17 16.69 8.30
N ALA A 17 6.48 16.96 9.42
CA ALA A 17 6.96 16.70 10.78
C ALA A 17 6.82 15.22 11.22
N GLY A 18 6.48 14.30 10.32
CA GLY A 18 6.47 12.85 10.62
C GLY A 18 5.15 12.27 11.11
N ALA A 19 4.03 13.00 11.00
CA ALA A 19 2.73 12.46 11.41
C ALA A 19 2.38 11.14 10.69
N TYR A 20 1.88 10.16 11.46
CA TYR A 20 1.50 8.84 10.95
C TYR A 20 0.23 8.91 10.10
N VAL A 21 0.43 8.93 8.77
CA VAL A 21 -0.64 9.11 7.79
C VAL A 21 -1.72 8.02 7.84
N ASN A 22 -1.34 6.80 8.23
CA ASN A 22 -2.21 5.61 8.23
C ASN A 22 -2.78 5.23 9.60
N MET A 23 -2.57 6.06 10.63
CA MET A 23 -3.07 5.78 11.98
C MET A 23 -4.61 5.71 11.98
N GLN A 24 -5.17 4.65 12.59
CA GLN A 24 -6.60 4.46 12.79
C GLN A 24 -7.06 4.89 14.19
N GLN A 25 -7.99 5.85 14.28
CA GLN A 25 -8.59 6.23 15.55
C GLN A 25 -9.45 5.09 16.15
N SER A 26 -10.04 5.28 17.33
CA SER A 26 -10.84 4.26 18.03
C SER A 26 -11.99 3.65 17.18
N SER A 27 -12.50 4.35 16.17
CA SER A 27 -13.50 3.86 15.22
C SER A 27 -12.93 3.05 14.05
N GLY A 28 -11.61 2.88 13.96
CA GLY A 28 -10.90 2.34 12.80
C GLY A 28 -10.74 3.33 11.63
N GLU A 29 -11.14 4.59 11.77
CA GLU A 29 -11.04 5.54 10.65
C GLU A 29 -9.65 6.18 10.57
N THR A 30 -9.14 6.36 9.35
CA THR A 30 -7.89 7.10 9.09
C THR A 30 -8.17 8.58 8.80
N ALA A 31 -7.11 9.40 8.80
CA ALA A 31 -7.21 10.80 8.41
C ALA A 31 -7.72 10.97 6.97
N LEU A 32 -7.30 10.10 6.04
CA LEU A 32 -7.78 10.08 4.66
C LEU A 32 -9.31 9.87 4.60
N MET A 33 -9.86 8.91 5.35
CA MET A 33 -11.31 8.68 5.40
C MET A 33 -12.07 9.94 5.86
N LYS A 34 -11.54 10.67 6.85
CA LYS A 34 -12.14 11.93 7.31
C LYS A 34 -12.09 13.02 6.24
N ALA A 35 -10.99 13.13 5.50
CA ALA A 35 -10.88 14.06 4.39
C ALA A 35 -11.89 13.73 3.27
N CYS A 36 -12.06 12.44 2.97
CA CYS A 36 -13.06 11.97 2.00
C CYS A 36 -14.49 12.29 2.43
N LYS A 37 -14.86 12.04 3.69
CA LYS A 37 -16.19 12.41 4.22
C LYS A 37 -16.50 13.90 4.07
N ARG A 38 -15.48 14.75 4.23
CA ARG A 38 -15.61 16.21 4.10
C ARG A 38 -15.59 16.70 2.66
N GLY A 39 -15.27 15.83 1.68
CA GLY A 39 -15.19 16.21 0.28
C GLY A 39 -14.04 17.16 -0.05
N ASN A 40 -12.98 17.22 0.76
CA ASN A 40 -11.85 18.14 0.53
C ASN A 40 -10.80 17.48 -0.36
N SER A 41 -10.88 17.74 -1.67
CA SER A 41 -10.00 17.15 -2.70
C SER A 41 -8.53 17.51 -2.54
N ASP A 42 -8.21 18.70 -2.04
CA ASP A 42 -6.82 19.15 -1.90
C ASP A 42 -6.12 18.41 -0.75
N ILE A 43 -6.82 18.24 0.38
CA ILE A 43 -6.32 17.44 1.50
C ILE A 43 -6.21 15.96 1.11
N VAL A 44 -7.19 15.43 0.35
CA VAL A 44 -7.16 14.05 -0.16
C VAL A 44 -5.94 13.84 -1.06
N GLN A 45 -5.67 14.77 -1.99
CA GLN A 45 -4.49 14.71 -2.86
C GLN A 45 -3.19 14.70 -2.05
N LEU A 46 -3.04 15.64 -1.11
CA LEU A 46 -1.85 15.74 -0.27
C LEU A 46 -1.61 14.46 0.55
N MET A 47 -2.67 13.87 1.11
CA MET A 47 -2.56 12.63 1.89
C MET A 47 -2.13 11.45 1.00
N ILE A 48 -2.70 11.32 -0.20
CA ILE A 48 -2.33 10.31 -1.20
C ILE A 48 -0.85 10.44 -1.57
N GLU A 49 -0.39 11.65 -1.92
CA GLU A 49 1.02 11.93 -2.27
C GLU A 49 1.98 11.66 -1.11
N SER A 50 1.46 11.75 0.12
CA SER A 50 2.19 11.44 1.34
C SER A 50 2.19 9.95 1.68
N GLY A 51 1.53 9.08 0.91
CA GLY A 51 1.52 7.64 1.13
C GLY A 51 0.39 7.13 2.02
N ALA A 52 -0.76 7.81 2.02
CA ALA A 52 -1.96 7.30 2.68
C ALA A 52 -2.48 6.02 1.98
N ASP A 53 -2.74 4.98 2.76
CA ASP A 53 -3.33 3.75 2.27
C ASP A 53 -4.85 3.91 2.11
N CYS A 54 -5.32 3.80 0.87
CA CYS A 54 -6.73 3.92 0.52
C CYS A 54 -7.54 2.64 0.85
N ASN A 55 -6.85 1.51 1.08
CA ASN A 55 -7.43 0.18 1.29
C ASN A 55 -7.64 -0.17 2.77
N ILE A 56 -7.15 0.64 3.71
CA ILE A 56 -7.47 0.47 5.13
C ILE A 56 -8.98 0.50 5.32
N LEU A 57 -9.49 -0.42 6.16
CA LEU A 57 -10.90 -0.53 6.50
C LEU A 57 -11.15 -0.04 7.93
N SER A 58 -12.22 0.72 8.10
CA SER A 58 -12.75 1.05 9.43
C SER A 58 -13.35 -0.18 10.11
N LYS A 59 -13.70 -0.05 11.41
CA LYS A 59 -14.39 -1.13 12.15
C LYS A 59 -15.70 -1.57 11.50
N HIS A 60 -16.32 -0.70 10.70
CA HIS A 60 -17.53 -0.98 9.94
C HIS A 60 -17.26 -1.47 8.51
N GLN A 61 -16.03 -1.89 8.20
CA GLN A 61 -15.63 -2.38 6.88
C GLN A 61 -15.75 -1.34 5.75
N ASN A 62 -15.70 -0.05 6.09
CA ASN A 62 -15.73 1.04 5.12
C ASN A 62 -14.32 1.54 4.80
N SER A 63 -13.99 1.66 3.51
CA SER A 63 -12.73 2.23 2.99
C SER A 63 -12.83 3.75 2.74
N ALA A 64 -11.71 4.38 2.36
CA ALA A 64 -11.72 5.78 1.92
C ALA A 64 -12.67 6.01 0.72
N LEU A 65 -12.70 5.06 -0.23
CA LEU A 65 -13.56 5.14 -1.42
C LEU A 65 -15.05 5.07 -1.07
N HIS A 66 -15.43 4.30 -0.05
CA HIS A 66 -16.81 4.28 0.47
C HIS A 66 -17.26 5.68 0.90
N PHE A 67 -16.44 6.38 1.67
CA PHE A 67 -16.76 7.72 2.15
C PHE A 67 -16.71 8.77 1.04
N ALA A 68 -15.78 8.64 0.10
CA ALA A 68 -15.71 9.50 -1.08
C ALA A 68 -16.99 9.45 -1.91
N LYS A 69 -17.58 8.26 -2.08
CA LYS A 69 -18.84 8.08 -2.81
C LYS A 69 -20.04 8.78 -2.16
N GLN A 70 -19.98 8.99 -0.85
CA GLN A 70 -21.05 9.64 -0.08
C GLN A 70 -20.90 11.16 0.03
N CYS A 71 -19.75 11.70 -0.37
CA CYS A 71 -19.53 13.14 -0.31
C CYS A 71 -20.07 13.84 -1.57
N ASN A 72 -20.34 15.14 -1.47
CA ASN A 72 -20.85 15.94 -2.61
C ASN A 72 -19.74 16.40 -3.58
N ASN A 73 -18.53 15.82 -3.51
CA ASN A 73 -17.41 16.17 -4.37
C ASN A 73 -16.92 14.95 -5.16
N VAL A 74 -17.36 14.84 -6.41
CA VAL A 74 -17.01 13.73 -7.32
C VAL A 74 -15.51 13.61 -7.56
N LEU A 75 -14.76 14.72 -7.49
CA LEU A 75 -13.31 14.70 -7.68
C LEU A 75 -12.60 13.82 -6.65
N VAL A 76 -13.09 13.77 -5.42
CA VAL A 76 -12.49 12.95 -4.35
C VAL A 76 -12.55 11.46 -4.70
N TYR A 77 -13.68 11.01 -5.25
CA TYR A 77 -13.84 9.62 -5.67
C TYR A 77 -12.90 9.29 -6.84
N GLU A 78 -12.86 10.15 -7.86
CA GLU A 78 -11.99 9.95 -9.03
C GLU A 78 -10.51 10.00 -8.67
N GLN A 79 -10.10 10.87 -7.74
CA GLN A 79 -8.72 10.93 -7.23
C GLN A 79 -8.31 9.60 -6.59
N LEU A 80 -9.11 9.04 -5.69
CA LEU A 80 -8.81 7.77 -5.04
C LEU A 80 -8.80 6.61 -6.03
N LYS A 81 -9.79 6.55 -6.93
CA LYS A 81 -9.92 5.49 -7.93
C LYS A 81 -8.70 5.49 -8.86
N SER A 82 -8.39 6.65 -9.45
CA SER A 82 -7.23 6.81 -10.34
C SER A 82 -5.91 6.50 -9.62
N HIS A 83 -5.80 6.88 -8.34
CA HIS A 83 -4.62 6.56 -7.54
C HIS A 83 -4.45 5.05 -7.33
N LEU A 84 -5.51 4.33 -6.93
CA LEU A 84 -5.50 2.88 -6.74
C LEU A 84 -5.16 2.11 -8.02
N GLU A 85 -5.70 2.54 -9.16
CA GLU A 85 -5.37 2.00 -10.48
C GLU A 85 -3.89 2.25 -10.82
N THR A 86 -3.37 3.44 -10.51
CA THR A 86 -1.97 3.79 -10.72
C THR A 86 -1.04 2.92 -9.87
N LEU A 87 -1.34 2.71 -8.60
CA LEU A 87 -0.53 1.86 -7.73
C LEU A 87 -0.48 0.41 -8.22
N SER A 88 -1.64 -0.15 -8.59
CA SER A 88 -1.72 -1.53 -9.10
C SER A 88 -0.91 -1.69 -10.38
N ARG A 89 -1.10 -0.76 -11.34
CA ARG A 89 -0.37 -0.76 -12.60
C ARG A 89 1.14 -0.66 -12.38
N VAL A 90 1.60 0.30 -11.57
CA VAL A 90 3.02 0.51 -11.30
C VAL A 90 3.66 -0.72 -10.65
N ALA A 91 2.97 -1.35 -9.69
CA ALA A 91 3.47 -2.57 -9.07
C ALA A 91 3.59 -3.71 -10.09
N GLU A 92 2.55 -3.95 -10.89
CA GLU A 92 2.57 -5.02 -11.89
C GLU A 92 3.59 -4.79 -13.01
N ASP A 93 3.71 -3.56 -13.51
CA ASP A 93 4.73 -3.18 -14.50
C ASP A 93 6.13 -3.43 -13.93
N THR A 94 6.38 -3.05 -12.66
CA THR A 94 7.66 -3.29 -11.99
C THR A 94 7.96 -4.80 -11.83
N ILE A 95 6.94 -5.63 -11.55
CA ILE A 95 7.11 -7.09 -11.47
C ILE A 95 7.38 -7.70 -12.84
N ARG A 96 6.67 -7.24 -13.88
CA ARG A 96 6.89 -7.68 -15.28
C ARG A 96 8.29 -7.34 -15.73
N ASP A 97 8.76 -6.12 -15.48
CA ASP A 97 10.12 -5.71 -15.81
C ASP A 97 11.17 -6.55 -15.09
N TYR A 98 10.91 -6.92 -13.83
CA TYR A 98 11.83 -7.76 -13.04
C TYR A 98 11.96 -9.19 -13.58
N PHE A 99 10.87 -9.81 -14.01
CA PHE A 99 10.90 -11.16 -14.57
C PHE A 99 11.08 -11.21 -16.09
N GLU A 100 11.00 -10.06 -16.77
CA GLU A 100 11.06 -9.90 -18.22
C GLU A 100 10.08 -10.87 -18.93
N ALA A 101 10.53 -11.51 -20.02
CA ALA A 101 9.75 -12.45 -20.81
C ALA A 101 9.42 -13.76 -20.08
N ARG A 102 9.97 -13.99 -18.87
CA ARG A 102 9.75 -15.23 -18.13
C ARG A 102 8.40 -15.27 -17.43
N LEU A 103 7.74 -14.13 -17.22
CA LEU A 103 6.48 -14.08 -16.48
C LEU A 103 5.31 -14.58 -17.34
N ALA A 104 4.82 -15.78 -17.05
CA ALA A 104 3.64 -16.36 -17.70
C ALA A 104 2.33 -15.95 -17.03
N LEU A 105 2.33 -15.80 -15.70
CA LEU A 105 1.16 -15.49 -14.90
C LEU A 105 1.50 -14.44 -13.86
N LEU A 106 0.59 -13.48 -13.67
CA LEU A 106 0.65 -12.51 -12.58
C LEU A 106 -0.77 -12.22 -12.10
N GLU A 107 -1.10 -12.66 -10.89
CA GLU A 107 -2.41 -12.42 -10.28
C GLU A 107 -2.27 -11.88 -8.85
N PRO A 108 -2.92 -10.75 -8.51
CA PRO A 108 -2.87 -10.21 -7.17
C PRO A 108 -3.58 -11.12 -6.16
N VAL A 109 -2.98 -11.29 -4.99
CA VAL A 109 -3.56 -12.04 -3.86
C VAL A 109 -4.38 -11.14 -2.95
N PHE A 110 -3.97 -9.88 -2.80
CA PHE A 110 -4.70 -8.84 -2.10
C PHE A 110 -4.40 -7.47 -2.74
N PRO A 111 -5.24 -6.43 -2.53
CA PRO A 111 -5.02 -5.11 -3.10
C PRO A 111 -3.67 -4.51 -2.67
N ILE A 112 -2.99 -3.82 -3.59
CA ILE A 112 -1.71 -3.16 -3.29
C ILE A 112 -1.88 -2.20 -2.10
N ALA A 113 -1.07 -2.38 -1.06
CA ALA A 113 -1.04 -1.49 0.09
C ALA A 113 0.02 -0.41 -0.12
N CYS A 114 -0.21 0.79 0.41
CA CYS A 114 0.73 1.90 0.36
C CYS A 114 1.05 2.35 1.79
N HIS A 115 2.31 2.24 2.18
CA HIS A 115 2.75 2.54 3.54
C HIS A 115 3.90 3.53 3.53
N ARG A 116 3.79 4.60 4.32
CA ARG A 116 4.85 5.60 4.43
C ARG A 116 5.90 5.16 5.45
N LEU A 117 7.18 5.15 5.07
CA LEU A 117 8.32 4.81 5.96
C LEU A 117 8.73 5.94 6.92
N CYS A 118 7.78 6.76 7.38
CA CYS A 118 8.05 7.83 8.32
C CYS A 118 7.64 7.40 9.72
N GLU A 119 8.62 6.88 10.48
CA GLU A 119 8.60 6.65 11.94
C GLU A 119 7.39 5.91 12.51
N GLY A 120 6.62 5.22 11.68
CA GLY A 120 5.38 4.54 12.06
C GLY A 120 5.59 3.10 12.49
N PRO A 121 4.56 2.49 13.10
CA PRO A 121 4.61 1.11 13.56
C PRO A 121 4.75 0.15 12.38
N ASP A 122 5.17 -1.07 12.70
CA ASP A 122 5.14 -2.22 11.82
C ASP A 122 3.86 -2.27 10.97
N PHE A 123 4.00 -2.52 9.67
CA PHE A 123 2.86 -2.64 8.78
C PHE A 123 2.08 -3.92 9.12
N SER A 124 0.75 -3.84 9.19
CA SER A 124 -0.09 -5.00 9.39
C SER A 124 -1.36 -4.92 8.57
N THR A 125 -1.77 -6.05 8.00
CA THR A 125 -3.04 -6.16 7.29
C THR A 125 -3.62 -7.56 7.43
N ASP A 126 -4.95 -7.62 7.47
CA ASP A 126 -5.71 -8.85 7.44
C ASP A 126 -6.31 -9.03 6.04
N PHE A 127 -6.22 -10.23 5.47
CA PHE A 127 -6.77 -10.52 4.15
C PHE A 127 -7.33 -11.93 4.08
N ASN A 128 -8.41 -12.12 3.31
CA ASN A 128 -9.02 -13.43 3.12
C ASN A 128 -8.51 -14.05 1.81
N TYR A 129 -7.84 -15.19 1.90
CA TYR A 129 -7.30 -15.90 0.75
C TYR A 129 -8.19 -17.08 0.37
N LYS A 130 -8.54 -17.16 -0.91
CA LYS A 130 -9.25 -18.29 -1.51
C LYS A 130 -8.32 -18.93 -2.54
N PRO A 131 -7.71 -20.09 -2.24
CA PRO A 131 -6.84 -20.75 -3.21
C PRO A 131 -7.64 -21.11 -4.47
N PRO A 132 -7.08 -20.90 -5.67
CA PRO A 132 -7.76 -21.30 -6.91
C PRO A 132 -7.89 -22.82 -6.96
N GLN A 133 -8.92 -23.32 -7.65
CA GLN A 133 -9.14 -24.76 -7.80
C GLN A 133 -8.00 -25.45 -8.56
N ASN A 134 -7.46 -24.76 -9.58
CA ASN A 134 -6.34 -25.24 -10.38
C ASN A 134 -5.18 -24.25 -10.25
N VAL A 135 -4.09 -24.69 -9.61
CA VAL A 135 -2.83 -23.96 -9.57
C VAL A 135 -1.94 -24.53 -10.68
N PRO A 136 -1.56 -23.74 -11.70
CA PRO A 136 -0.62 -24.22 -12.70
C PRO A 136 0.69 -24.69 -12.07
N GLU A 137 1.25 -25.79 -12.56
CA GLU A 137 2.54 -26.29 -12.09
C GLU A 137 3.64 -25.22 -12.23
N GLY A 138 4.54 -25.15 -11.25
CA GLY A 138 5.57 -24.10 -11.18
C GLY A 138 5.07 -22.73 -10.73
N SER A 139 3.79 -22.59 -10.33
CA SER A 139 3.30 -21.35 -9.72
C SER A 139 3.69 -21.24 -8.25
N GLY A 140 4.10 -20.04 -7.83
CA GLY A 140 4.35 -19.68 -6.44
C GLY A 140 3.66 -18.38 -6.08
N ILE A 141 3.55 -18.07 -4.79
CA ILE A 141 3.12 -16.75 -4.33
C ILE A 141 4.33 -16.04 -3.74
N LEU A 142 4.55 -14.82 -4.22
CA LEU A 142 5.63 -13.96 -3.76
C LEU A 142 5.04 -12.68 -3.19
N LEU A 143 5.62 -12.22 -2.08
CA LEU A 143 5.35 -10.90 -1.52
C LEU A 143 6.45 -9.95 -2.00
N PHE A 144 6.04 -8.87 -2.64
CA PHE A 144 6.90 -7.82 -3.14
C PHE A 144 6.77 -6.58 -2.26
N VAL A 145 7.90 -6.01 -1.89
CA VAL A 145 7.98 -4.70 -1.22
C VAL A 145 8.74 -3.75 -2.13
N PHE A 146 8.05 -2.73 -2.64
CA PHE A 146 8.61 -1.77 -3.59
C PHE A 146 8.91 -0.45 -2.90
N HIS A 147 10.07 0.13 -3.17
CA HIS A 147 10.31 1.53 -2.86
C HIS A 147 9.64 2.40 -3.91
N ALA A 148 8.78 3.32 -3.48
CA ALA A 148 8.02 4.20 -4.35
C ALA A 148 8.23 5.68 -4.03
N ASN A 149 8.37 6.47 -5.09
CA ASN A 149 8.40 7.92 -5.06
C ASN A 149 7.20 8.47 -5.83
N PHE A 150 6.63 9.55 -5.29
CA PHE A 150 5.40 10.18 -5.78
C PHE A 150 5.77 11.56 -6.30
N PHE A 151 5.51 11.82 -7.58
CA PHE A 151 5.77 13.07 -8.27
C PHE A 151 4.44 13.61 -8.81
N GLY A 152 3.67 14.24 -7.93
CA GLY A 152 2.28 14.59 -8.21
C GLY A 152 1.45 13.33 -8.47
N LYS A 153 0.92 13.20 -9.69
CA LYS A 153 0.11 12.04 -10.11
C LYS A 153 0.94 10.84 -10.56
N GLU A 154 2.23 11.03 -10.81
CA GLU A 154 3.10 9.94 -11.24
C GLU A 154 3.70 9.21 -10.04
N VAL A 155 3.77 7.88 -10.13
CA VAL A 155 4.39 7.03 -9.12
C VAL A 155 5.44 6.17 -9.80
N VAL A 156 6.66 6.20 -9.27
CA VAL A 156 7.78 5.38 -9.73
C VAL A 156 8.13 4.40 -8.61
N ALA A 157 8.08 3.11 -8.90
CA ALA A 157 8.42 2.05 -7.96
C ALA A 157 9.66 1.27 -8.42
N ARG A 158 10.42 0.74 -7.47
CA ARG A 158 11.60 -0.11 -7.73
C ARG A 158 11.69 -1.23 -6.71
N LEU A 159 12.13 -2.40 -7.18
CA LEU A 159 12.48 -3.54 -6.34
C LEU A 159 13.93 -3.45 -5.80
N CYS A 160 14.45 -2.27 -5.49
CA CYS A 160 15.81 -2.12 -4.96
C CYS A 160 15.93 -0.84 -4.10
N GLY A 161 16.95 -0.77 -3.24
CA GLY A 161 17.25 0.40 -2.38
C GLY A 161 17.52 0.05 -0.91
N PRO A 162 17.92 1.00 -0.06
CA PRO A 162 18.15 0.76 1.36
C PRO A 162 16.82 0.49 2.07
N CYS A 163 16.48 -0.79 2.26
CA CYS A 163 15.20 -1.19 2.83
C CYS A 163 15.23 -1.27 4.35
N SER A 164 14.14 -0.81 4.94
CA SER A 164 13.91 -0.82 6.38
C SER A 164 13.19 -2.08 6.85
N VAL A 165 12.85 -3.05 5.99
CA VAL A 165 12.13 -4.26 6.43
C VAL A 165 13.06 -5.18 7.23
N GLN A 166 12.73 -5.38 8.51
CA GLN A 166 13.48 -6.25 9.42
C GLN A 166 12.93 -7.67 9.48
N ALA A 167 11.61 -7.83 9.34
CA ALA A 167 10.96 -9.14 9.36
C ALA A 167 9.63 -9.10 8.60
N VAL A 168 9.27 -10.23 8.00
CA VAL A 168 7.94 -10.47 7.43
C VAL A 168 7.37 -11.70 8.13
N VAL A 169 6.16 -11.57 8.68
CA VAL A 169 5.46 -12.62 9.41
C VAL A 169 4.07 -12.79 8.81
N LEU A 170 3.73 -14.03 8.44
CA LEU A 170 2.42 -14.41 7.95
C LEU A 170 1.87 -15.51 8.85
N ASN A 171 0.72 -15.28 9.48
CA ASN A 171 0.08 -16.24 10.42
C ASN A 171 1.08 -16.79 11.45
N ASP A 172 1.78 -15.87 12.14
CA ASP A 172 2.79 -16.18 13.16
C ASP A 172 4.03 -16.94 12.65
N LYS A 173 4.21 -17.06 11.33
CA LYS A 173 5.37 -17.70 10.69
C LYS A 173 6.22 -16.68 9.95
N PHE A 174 7.52 -16.66 10.24
CA PHE A 174 8.48 -15.85 9.48
C PHE A 174 8.51 -16.28 8.01
N GLN A 175 8.48 -15.30 7.13
CA GLN A 175 8.66 -15.48 5.69
C GLN A 175 10.12 -15.21 5.35
N LEU A 176 10.69 -16.08 4.52
CA LEU A 176 12.09 -15.98 4.12
C LEU A 176 12.23 -15.08 2.88
N PRO A 177 13.22 -14.18 2.86
CA PRO A 177 13.56 -13.47 1.64
C PRO A 177 14.06 -14.46 0.59
N VAL A 178 13.72 -14.20 -0.67
CA VAL A 178 14.26 -14.92 -1.82
C VAL A 178 15.56 -14.22 -2.19
N PHE A 179 16.69 -14.87 -1.94
CA PHE A 179 18.01 -14.28 -2.18
C PHE A 179 18.36 -14.30 -3.67
N LEU A 180 17.94 -13.24 -4.38
CA LEU A 180 18.39 -12.86 -5.72
C LEU A 180 18.72 -11.35 -5.68
N ASP A 181 20.00 -11.03 -5.53
CA ASP A 181 20.54 -9.67 -5.46
C ASP A 181 19.98 -8.81 -4.31
N SER A 182 19.79 -7.51 -4.56
CA SER A 182 19.32 -6.50 -3.57
C SER A 182 17.80 -6.28 -3.58
N HIS A 183 17.02 -7.29 -4.02
CA HIS A 183 15.57 -7.17 -4.20
C HIS A 183 14.76 -7.61 -2.97
N PHE A 184 13.63 -6.95 -2.71
CA PHE A 184 12.78 -7.19 -1.53
C PHE A 184 11.60 -8.09 -1.86
N ILE A 185 11.92 -9.36 -2.10
CA ILE A 185 10.96 -10.39 -2.46
C ILE A 185 10.99 -11.47 -1.40
N TYR A 186 9.82 -11.91 -0.94
CA TYR A 186 9.69 -12.95 0.07
C TYR A 186 8.86 -14.10 -0.49
N SER A 187 9.25 -15.33 -0.12
CA SER A 187 8.36 -16.47 -0.29
C SER A 187 7.11 -16.25 0.57
N PHE A 188 5.93 -16.40 -0.02
CA PHE A 188 4.67 -16.10 0.65
C PHE A 188 3.74 -17.31 0.56
N SER A 189 3.24 -17.79 1.69
CA SER A 189 2.42 -19.03 1.73
C SER A 189 1.15 -18.85 2.58
N PRO A 190 0.13 -18.13 2.07
CA PRO A 190 -1.13 -17.94 2.76
C PRO A 190 -1.94 -19.23 2.84
N THR A 191 -2.71 -19.37 3.92
CA THR A 191 -3.65 -20.48 4.12
C THR A 191 -5.05 -20.09 3.64
N ALA A 192 -5.89 -21.06 3.28
CA ALA A 192 -7.27 -20.76 2.93
C ALA A 192 -8.01 -20.08 4.10
N GLY A 193 -8.76 -19.01 3.81
CA GLY A 193 -9.47 -18.21 4.82
C GLY A 193 -8.71 -16.95 5.24
N LEU A 194 -8.94 -16.51 6.48
CA LEU A 194 -8.34 -15.29 7.02
C LEU A 194 -6.84 -15.48 7.29
N ASN A 195 -6.05 -14.54 6.81
CA ASN A 195 -4.61 -14.46 7.03
C ASN A 195 -4.27 -13.09 7.64
N LYS A 196 -3.21 -13.08 8.44
CA LYS A 196 -2.66 -11.86 9.03
C LYS A 196 -1.21 -11.71 8.60
N LEU A 197 -0.95 -10.63 7.87
CA LEU A 197 0.39 -10.21 7.46
C LEU A 197 0.88 -9.12 8.40
N PHE A 198 2.13 -9.26 8.83
CA PHE A 198 2.86 -8.29 9.61
C PHE A 198 4.25 -8.10 9.03
N ILE A 199 4.69 -6.85 8.90
CA ILE A 199 6.02 -6.50 8.39
C ILE A 199 6.65 -5.54 9.39
N ARG A 200 7.74 -5.99 10.02
CA ARG A 200 8.53 -5.15 10.90
C ARG A 200 9.38 -4.19 10.08
N LEU A 201 9.27 -2.90 10.39
CA LEU A 201 9.98 -1.83 9.70
C LEU A 201 10.98 -1.16 10.66
N ALA A 202 12.15 -0.81 10.16
CA ALA A 202 13.13 0.01 10.84
C ALA A 202 12.69 1.48 10.75
N GLU A 203 12.98 2.23 11.80
CA GLU A 203 12.68 3.66 11.84
C GLU A 203 13.59 4.41 10.86
N ALA A 204 12.98 5.20 9.98
CA ALA A 204 13.68 6.06 9.03
C ALA A 204 13.05 7.47 9.02
N PRO A 205 13.32 8.30 10.05
CA PRO A 205 12.74 9.64 10.27
C PRO A 205 12.63 10.52 9.04
N THR A 206 13.72 10.57 8.30
CA THR A 206 13.93 11.49 7.19
C THR A 206 13.59 10.86 5.84
N ALA A 207 13.16 9.59 5.83
CA ALA A 207 12.86 8.86 4.61
C ALA A 207 11.59 9.40 3.96
N LYS A 208 11.73 10.00 2.78
CA LYS A 208 10.59 10.45 1.97
C LYS A 208 9.98 9.33 1.12
N VAL A 209 10.57 8.14 1.17
CA VAL A 209 10.16 6.96 0.39
C VAL A 209 8.90 6.32 0.98
N LYS A 210 8.06 5.79 0.10
CA LYS A 210 6.87 5.01 0.45
C LYS A 210 7.12 3.57 0.05
N LEU A 211 6.47 2.65 0.74
CA LEU A 211 6.46 1.25 0.39
C LEU A 211 5.13 0.91 -0.29
N LEU A 212 5.22 0.32 -1.47
CA LEU A 212 4.10 -0.47 -1.98
C LEU A 212 4.32 -1.91 -1.55
N ILE A 213 3.26 -2.56 -1.09
CA ILE A 213 3.31 -3.93 -0.58
C ILE A 213 2.21 -4.72 -1.27
N GLY A 214 2.59 -5.77 -1.99
CA GLY A 214 1.64 -6.61 -2.72
C GLY A 214 2.13 -8.04 -2.82
N ALA A 215 1.22 -8.99 -2.61
CA ALA A 215 1.49 -10.39 -2.91
C ALA A 215 0.82 -10.78 -4.22
N TYR A 216 1.56 -11.52 -5.04
CA TYR A 216 1.10 -11.99 -6.34
C TYR A 216 1.39 -13.46 -6.50
N ARG A 217 0.41 -14.19 -7.07
CA ARG A 217 0.68 -15.50 -7.66
C ARG A 217 1.43 -15.27 -8.97
N VAL A 218 2.61 -15.86 -9.06
CA VAL A 218 3.48 -15.78 -10.23
C VAL A 218 3.70 -17.18 -10.79
N GLN A 219 3.78 -17.27 -12.12
CA GLN A 219 4.28 -18.46 -12.80
C GLN A 219 5.35 -18.01 -13.78
N LEU A 220 6.50 -18.67 -13.74
CA LEU A 220 7.61 -18.42 -14.65
C LEU A 220 7.66 -19.52 -15.73
N GLN A 221 8.04 -19.16 -16.95
CA GLN A 221 8.36 -20.08 -18.05
C GLN A 221 9.75 -20.69 -17.88
#